data_AF-A0A9E5MQV2-F1
#
_entry.id   AF-A0A9E5MQV2-F1
#
_cell.length_a   1.000
_cell.length_b   1.000
_cell.length_c   1.000
_cell.angle_alpha   90.00
_cell.angle_beta   90.00
_cell.angle_gamma   90.00
#
_symmetry.space_group_name_H-M   'P 1'
#
loop_
_entity.id
_entity.type
_entity.pdbx_description
1 polymer ?
#
loop_
_entity_poly.entity_id
_entity_poly.type
_entity_poly.pdbx_seq_one_letter_code
_entity_poly.pdbx_strand_id
1 'polypeptide(L)' 'LVIEVSFPDEMEELANQAGHYCPKTLTRDLERLEHAPEIWLTGMKPGEEDRILEQVVKAAPDKNIHMLSRGTVLTV' A
#
# COMPACT_ATOMS: atom_id res chain seq x y z
N LEU A 1 -7.74 -7.12 -4.28
CA LEU A 1 -7.84 -5.65 -4.11
C LEU A 1 -6.62 -5.02 -4.73
N VAL A 2 -6.77 -4.06 -5.65
CA VAL A 2 -5.66 -3.23 -6.13
C VAL A 2 -5.84 -1.85 -5.52
N ILE A 3 -4.82 -1.32 -4.83
CA ILE A 3 -4.93 -0.08 -4.07
C ILE A 3 -3.67 0.77 -4.18
N GLU A 4 -3.84 2.08 -4.20
CA GLU A 4 -2.74 3.02 -4.31
C GLU A 4 -2.12 3.35 -2.94
N VAL A 5 -0.79 3.45 -2.87
CA VAL A 5 -0.06 4.04 -1.75
C VAL A 5 1.14 4.79 -2.32
N SER A 6 1.20 6.11 -2.12
CA SER A 6 2.12 6.96 -2.88
C SER A 6 3.40 7.32 -2.13
N PHE A 7 3.30 7.53 -0.82
CA PHE A 7 4.39 8.12 -0.02
C PHE A 7 4.71 7.26 1.20
N PRO A 8 5.96 7.28 1.69
CA PRO A 8 6.32 6.63 2.95
C PRO A 8 5.71 7.35 4.15
N ASP A 9 5.69 6.68 5.30
CA ASP A 9 5.09 7.19 6.54
C ASP A 9 5.66 8.53 7.04
N GLU A 10 6.92 8.80 6.73
CA GLU A 10 7.60 10.04 7.09
C GLU A 10 7.09 11.24 6.28
N MET A 11 6.37 10.99 5.19
CA MET A 11 5.73 11.99 4.35
C MET A 11 4.19 11.96 4.49
N GLU A 12 3.68 11.46 5.60
CA GLU A 12 2.23 11.37 5.88
C GLU A 12 1.50 12.71 5.69
N GLU A 13 2.09 13.83 6.10
CA GLU A 13 1.49 15.16 5.91
C GLU A 13 1.34 15.51 4.42
N LEU A 14 2.38 15.27 3.63
CA LEU A 14 2.34 15.48 2.17
C LEU A 14 1.31 14.55 1.52
N ALA A 15 1.29 13.27 1.92
CA ALA A 15 0.33 12.29 1.43
C ALA A 15 -1.11 12.76 1.68
N ASN A 16 -1.40 13.21 2.91
CA ASN A 16 -2.71 13.72 3.29
C ASN A 16 -3.10 14.98 2.52
N GLN A 17 -2.20 15.95 2.38
CA GLN A 17 -2.45 17.19 1.62
C GLN A 17 -2.69 16.91 0.12
N ALA A 18 -1.98 15.92 -0.43
CA ALA A 18 -2.11 15.52 -1.83
C ALA A 18 -3.26 14.51 -2.06
N GLY A 19 -3.93 14.03 -1.01
CA GLY A 19 -5.05 13.09 -1.11
C GLY A 19 -4.63 11.65 -1.41
N HIS A 20 -3.42 11.25 -1.04
CA HIS A 20 -2.89 9.91 -1.26
C HIS A 20 -2.69 9.15 0.05
N TYR A 21 -2.76 7.82 -0.01
CA TYR A 21 -2.37 6.97 1.11
C TYR A 21 -0.85 7.00 1.35
N CYS A 22 -0.48 6.87 2.63
CA CYS A 22 0.81 6.36 3.09
C CYS A 22 0.56 5.02 3.84
N PRO A 23 1.61 4.24 4.18
CA PRO A 23 1.44 2.96 4.84
C PRO A 23 0.53 2.99 6.08
N LYS A 24 0.70 3.95 6.99
CA LYS A 24 -0.17 4.11 8.18
C LYS A 24 -1.65 4.32 7.82
N THR A 25 -1.94 5.21 6.88
CA THR A 25 -3.33 5.54 6.55
C THR A 25 -3.99 4.40 5.78
N LEU A 26 -3.22 3.70 4.92
CA LEU A 26 -3.66 2.49 4.25
C LEU A 26 -3.96 1.37 5.25
N THR A 27 -3.02 1.03 6.14
CA THR A 27 -3.20 -0.12 7.04
C THR A 27 -4.33 0.09 8.03
N ARG A 28 -4.54 1.33 8.51
CA ARG A 28 -5.72 1.68 9.32
C ARG A 28 -7.04 1.39 8.60
N ASP A 29 -7.13 1.62 7.30
CA ASP A 29 -8.33 1.27 6.54
C ASP A 29 -8.41 -0.23 6.25
N LEU A 30 -7.27 -0.92 6.09
CA LEU A 30 -7.22 -2.38 5.92
C LEU A 30 -7.65 -3.16 7.17
N GLU A 31 -7.53 -2.58 8.37
CA GLU A 31 -8.09 -3.16 9.62
C GLU A 31 -9.61 -3.34 9.54
N ARG A 32 -10.29 -2.49 8.76
CA ARG A 32 -11.75 -2.51 8.59
C ARG A 32 -12.20 -3.49 7.50
N LEU A 33 -11.25 -4.08 6.77
CA LEU A 33 -11.54 -5.03 5.70
C LEU A 33 -11.84 -6.42 6.28
N GLU A 34 -13.11 -6.84 6.19
CA GLU A 34 -13.60 -8.12 6.69
C GLU A 34 -13.14 -9.32 5.83
N HIS A 35 -12.86 -9.08 4.56
CA HIS A 35 -12.36 -10.11 3.64
C HIS A 35 -10.84 -10.24 3.71
N ALA A 36 -10.32 -11.39 3.27
CA ALA A 36 -8.88 -11.65 3.15
C ALA A 36 -8.46 -11.79 1.67
N PRO A 37 -8.59 -10.74 0.83
CA PRO A 37 -8.14 -10.81 -0.55
C PRO A 37 -6.62 -10.72 -0.64
N GLU A 38 -6.07 -11.07 -1.81
CA GLU A 38 -4.75 -10.56 -2.21
C GLU A 38 -4.82 -9.04 -2.39
N ILE A 39 -3.86 -8.32 -1.82
CA ILE A 39 -3.78 -6.86 -1.87
C ILE A 39 -2.55 -6.48 -2.68
N TRP A 40 -2.79 -5.80 -3.79
CA TRP A 40 -1.76 -5.37 -4.73
C TRP A 40 -1.57 -3.85 -4.62
N LEU A 41 -0.38 -3.44 -4.19
CA LEU A 41 -0.01 -2.03 -4.02
C LEU A 41 0.45 -1.43 -5.34
N THR A 42 0.02 -0.21 -5.64
CA THR A 42 0.42 0.56 -6.84
C THR A 42 0.60 2.05 -6.53
N GLY A 43 1.12 2.82 -7.48
CA GLY A 43 1.18 4.30 -7.41
C GLY A 43 2.29 4.89 -6.54
N MET A 44 3.22 4.08 -6.06
CA MET A 44 4.40 4.55 -5.32
C MET A 44 5.21 5.56 -6.14
N LYS A 45 5.74 6.58 -5.45
CA LYS A 45 6.68 7.51 -6.06
C LYS A 45 8.02 6.81 -6.34
N PRO A 46 8.70 7.17 -7.46
CA PRO A 46 9.97 6.56 -7.82
C PRO A 46 11.02 6.67 -6.72
N GLY A 47 11.65 5.55 -6.37
CA GLY A 47 12.67 5.46 -5.33
C GLY A 47 12.15 5.16 -3.93
N GLU A 48 10.83 5.10 -3.73
CA GLU A 48 10.20 4.79 -2.43
C GLU A 48 9.50 3.42 -2.41
N GLU A 49 9.51 2.68 -3.51
CA GLU A 49 8.73 1.44 -3.69
C GLU A 49 9.03 0.41 -2.59
N ASP A 50 10.30 0.05 -2.41
CA ASP A 50 10.72 -0.97 -1.43
C ASP A 50 10.42 -0.52 0.00
N ARG A 51 10.69 0.75 0.31
CA ARG A 51 10.43 1.33 1.64
C ARG A 51 8.94 1.31 1.98
N ILE A 52 8.09 1.72 1.03
CA ILE A 52 6.65 1.73 1.21
C ILE A 52 6.14 0.30 1.41
N LEU A 53 6.62 -0.67 0.61
CA LEU A 53 6.25 -2.07 0.77
C LEU A 53 6.65 -2.61 2.15
N GLU A 54 7.89 -2.37 2.58
CA GLU A 54 8.39 -2.80 3.89
C GLU A 54 7.54 -2.23 5.02
N GLN A 55 7.20 -0.93 4.96
CA GLN A 55 6.36 -0.27 5.96
C GLN A 55 4.96 -0.88 6.00
N VAL A 56 4.34 -1.14 4.85
CA VAL A 56 3.01 -1.74 4.76
C VAL A 56 3.00 -3.17 5.29
N VAL A 57 3.95 -4.02 4.85
CA VAL A 57 4.06 -5.41 5.31
C VAL A 57 4.33 -5.48 6.81
N LYS A 58 5.18 -4.60 7.34
CA LYS A 58 5.45 -4.52 8.78
C LYS A 58 4.22 -4.11 9.59
N ALA A 59 3.40 -3.20 9.07
CA ALA A 59 2.22 -2.69 9.76
C ALA A 59 0.98 -3.60 9.62
N ALA A 60 0.94 -4.46 8.59
CA ALA A 60 -0.16 -5.40 8.36
C ALA A 60 0.37 -6.83 8.03
N PRO A 61 1.07 -7.49 8.98
CA PRO A 61 1.73 -8.77 8.72
C PRO A 61 0.77 -9.91 8.39
N ASP A 62 -0.49 -9.81 8.81
CA ASP A 62 -1.51 -10.85 8.58
C ASP A 62 -2.26 -10.67 7.26
N LYS A 63 -1.95 -9.63 6.47
CA LYS A 63 -2.59 -9.37 5.18
C LYS A 63 -1.70 -9.87 4.04
N ASN A 64 -2.32 -10.42 2.99
CA ASN A 64 -1.59 -10.91 1.82
C ASN A 64 -1.23 -9.77 0.87
N ILE A 65 -0.08 -9.14 1.08
CA ILE A 65 0.33 -7.90 0.41
C ILE A 65 1.41 -8.18 -0.62
N HIS A 66 1.23 -7.64 -1.82
CA HIS A 66 2.15 -7.76 -2.93
C HIS A 66 2.40 -6.40 -3.59
N MET A 67 3.62 -6.21 -4.08
CA MET A 67 3.95 -5.11 -4.98
C MET A 67 3.39 -5.41 -6.37
N LEU A 68 2.58 -4.50 -6.93
CA LEU A 68 2.19 -4.62 -8.33
C LEU A 68 3.36 -4.17 -9.22
N SER A 69 3.80 -5.07 -10.09
CA SER A 69 4.90 -4.81 -11.03
C SER A 69 4.39 -4.73 -12.47
N ARG A 70 5.13 -4.03 -13.32
CA ARG A 70 4.80 -3.96 -14.74
C ARG A 70 4.82 -5.36 -15.35
N GLY A 71 3.75 -5.72 -16.06
CA GLY A 71 3.60 -7.03 -16.69
C GLY A 71 2.92 -8.09 -15.82
N THR A 72 2.57 -7.78 -14.57
CA THR A 72 1.74 -8.66 -13.74
C THR A 72 0.36 -8.87 -14.39
N VAL A 73 -0.05 -10.12 -14.56
CA VAL A 73 -1.40 -10.52 -15.01
C VAL A 73 -2.15 -11.08 -13.81
N LEU A 74 -3.23 -10.42 -13.42
CA LEU A 74 -4.11 -10.88 -12.35
C LEU A 74 -5.25 -11.71 -12.94
N THR A 75 -5.50 -12.89 -12.37
CA THR A 75 -6.67 -13.72 -12.71
C THR A 75 -7.65 -13.61 -11.56
N VAL A 76 -8.89 -13.22 -11.85
CA VAL A 76 -9.94 -12.91 -10.85
C VAL A 76 -11.15 -13.80 -11.00
#